data_AF-A0A2H3AQG3-F1
#
_entry.id   AF-A0A2H3AQG3-F1
#
_cell.length_a   1.000
_cell.length_b   1.000
_cell.length_c   1.000
_cell.angle_alpha   90.00
_cell.angle_beta   90.00
_cell.angle_gamma   90.00
#
_symmetry.space_group_name_H-M   'P 1'
#
loop_
_entity.id
_entity.type
_entity.pdbx_description
1 polymer ?
#
loop_
_entity_poly.entity_id
_entity_poly.type
_entity_poly.pdbx_seq_one_letter_code
_entity_poly.pdbx_strand_id
1 'polypeptide(L)'
;MHASAWIFFGGQASRGSKRLIGLEVTNVHSSSDSSSSILNEHTDGPQEPTSQIHSVVEDRNDGVLRMHTVWTTISIDLLAIPCNFRLVNCAAFIDSNELQIVEFPDISFDAPITSYNSPPSFAAVSYPWRDLQLPPGTNTPSFSIDGATHADNISIDVLHTACIATRKLSSCIYLWLDRLCVLQTSKADKNWQIQRMYRIYSACNLCLVLPGGLVRLAGLVEPTLWADRAWTLQEASAPGKEKVKCLFKFTHASFQDFLDEECSEGNKYGFDLTSLSEVVETVVEAGHSAACEMSLLCFRFWVHIGGFQVDEPEIWEQRDKFPLRIITAEVAELLHIPLDFGTRQSLSALWTLAYTRPSSRPVNMVFSLMDLLGVNLDVEQFLPEERTKATIKLIQEVMKLQGGRAIWLYIAPWVKPSREISTLPEMPETSESGRAYFSTSTGKVLAIDAICAEERWRAGGLPNPTPKGEMTDSGYFVFTAKAALVSIVQAQDSENPGKMAGRLVSMTKAYDDRETWAIIIGRLRNWNRNPKTWKVEPMSYGAPKPEGVFELTMMLLEKHKFDLYHRVGMEREIDERITANWDWKYREFKVGGPGRGERVRFGAFAQGPKYL
;
A
#
# COMPACT_ATOMS: atom_id res chain seq x y z
N MET A 1 8.81 -12.42 -28.77
CA MET A 1 8.63 -11.08 -29.37
C MET A 1 7.15 -10.89 -29.66
N HIS A 2 6.37 -10.43 -28.68
CA HIS A 2 5.00 -10.01 -28.91
C HIS A 2 4.80 -8.72 -28.11
N ALA A 3 4.59 -7.63 -28.84
CA ALA A 3 4.22 -6.33 -28.30
C ALA A 3 2.69 -6.29 -28.26
N SER A 4 2.12 -6.30 -27.06
CA SER A 4 0.67 -6.11 -26.88
C SER A 4 0.39 -4.61 -26.88
N ALA A 5 -0.29 -4.15 -27.94
CA ALA A 5 -0.73 -2.79 -28.13
C ALA A 5 -2.03 -2.53 -27.35
N TRP A 6 -2.04 -1.44 -26.58
CA TRP A 6 -3.21 -0.95 -25.87
C TRP A 6 -4.07 -0.09 -26.82
N ILE A 7 -5.36 -0.39 -26.92
CA ILE A 7 -6.36 0.41 -27.66
C ILE A 7 -7.45 0.81 -26.64
N PHE A 8 -7.54 2.11 -26.35
CA PHE A 8 -8.66 2.70 -25.61
C PHE A 8 -9.74 3.12 -26.60
N PHE A 9 -11.00 2.71 -26.38
CA PHE A 9 -12.16 3.32 -27.01
C PHE A 9 -12.85 4.24 -26.01
N GLY A 10 -12.83 5.54 -26.29
CA GLY A 10 -13.67 6.53 -25.60
C GLY A 10 -14.80 6.96 -26.52
N GLY A 11 -16.04 6.91 -26.01
CA GLY A 11 -17.23 7.39 -26.71
C GLY A 11 -18.14 8.17 -25.77
N GLN A 12 -18.23 9.49 -25.96
CA GLN A 12 -19.27 10.36 -25.39
C GLN A 12 -20.50 10.41 -26.32
N ALA A 13 -21.72 10.40 -25.77
CA ALA A 13 -22.78 11.37 -26.11
C ALA A 13 -24.03 11.23 -25.20
N SER A 14 -24.60 12.39 -24.87
CA SER A 14 -25.67 12.71 -23.91
C SER A 14 -27.12 12.50 -24.39
N ARG A 15 -28.06 12.32 -23.44
CA ARG A 15 -29.44 12.90 -23.27
C ARG A 15 -30.21 11.94 -22.34
N GLY A 16 -30.84 12.28 -21.22
CA GLY A 16 -31.61 13.45 -20.82
C GLY A 16 -33.06 13.02 -20.54
N SER A 17 -33.46 12.79 -19.28
CA SER A 17 -34.85 12.97 -18.83
C SER A 17 -34.99 12.92 -17.30
N LYS A 18 -35.71 13.90 -16.76
CA LYS A 18 -36.09 14.05 -15.36
C LYS A 18 -37.14 13.00 -14.96
N ARG A 19 -37.04 12.46 -13.75
CA ARG A 19 -38.23 12.06 -12.97
C ARG A 19 -38.00 12.30 -11.48
N LEU A 20 -38.87 13.13 -10.91
CA LEU A 20 -39.09 13.29 -9.47
C LEU A 20 -39.63 11.98 -8.90
N ILE A 21 -39.08 11.53 -7.78
CA ILE A 21 -39.83 10.75 -6.78
C ILE A 21 -39.35 11.22 -5.41
N GLY A 22 -40.26 11.82 -4.64
CA GLY A 22 -40.05 12.12 -3.23
C GLY A 22 -40.37 10.90 -2.39
N LEU A 23 -39.67 10.73 -1.28
CA LEU A 23 -40.13 9.88 -0.18
C LEU A 23 -39.76 10.49 1.16
N GLU A 24 -40.78 10.46 2.02
CA GLU A 24 -40.91 11.06 3.33
C GLU A 24 -39.91 10.52 4.35
N VAL A 25 -39.40 11.43 5.18
CA VAL A 25 -38.64 11.13 6.39
C VAL A 25 -39.62 11.06 7.54
N THR A 26 -39.85 9.87 8.10
CA THR A 26 -40.53 9.69 9.39
C THR A 26 -39.49 9.64 10.51
N ASN A 27 -39.47 10.71 11.29
CA ASN A 27 -38.79 10.81 12.58
C ASN A 27 -39.46 9.88 13.60
N VAL A 28 -38.66 9.14 14.36
CA VAL A 28 -39.07 8.62 15.68
C VAL A 28 -38.03 9.07 16.70
N HIS A 29 -38.50 9.95 17.60
CA HIS A 29 -37.83 10.34 18.82
C HIS A 29 -37.80 9.16 19.81
N SER A 30 -36.66 8.98 20.47
CA SER A 30 -36.66 8.63 21.89
C SER A 30 -35.52 9.35 22.60
N SER A 31 -35.92 10.25 23.48
CA SER A 31 -35.09 10.90 24.49
C SER A 31 -35.19 10.08 25.78
N SER A 32 -34.08 9.90 26.47
CA SER A 32 -34.04 10.05 27.93
C SER A 32 -32.60 10.12 28.44
N ASP A 33 -32.40 11.14 29.26
CA ASP A 33 -31.19 11.53 29.97
C ASP A 33 -30.70 10.47 30.96
N SER A 34 -29.39 10.47 31.24
CA SER A 34 -28.90 11.00 32.53
C SER A 34 -27.40 10.77 32.72
N SER A 35 -26.75 11.86 33.09
CA SER A 35 -25.38 11.95 33.60
C SER A 35 -25.34 11.69 35.10
N SER A 36 -24.35 10.93 35.59
CA SER A 36 -23.82 11.12 36.95
C SER A 36 -22.37 10.61 37.12
N SER A 37 -21.51 11.58 37.42
CA SER A 37 -20.37 11.59 38.35
C SER A 37 -19.75 10.28 38.88
N ILE A 38 -18.49 10.09 38.49
CA ILE A 38 -17.27 9.80 39.27
C ILE A 38 -17.47 9.59 40.79
N LEU A 39 -17.08 8.41 41.28
CA LEU A 39 -16.54 8.18 42.62
C LEU A 39 -15.62 6.94 42.62
N ASN A 40 -14.42 7.12 43.19
CA ASN A 40 -13.42 6.10 43.47
C ASN A 40 -13.93 5.13 44.53
N GLU A 41 -13.79 3.82 44.30
CA GLU A 41 -13.59 2.84 45.39
C GLU A 41 -12.58 1.76 44.97
N HIS A 42 -11.54 1.62 45.79
CA HIS A 42 -10.63 0.49 45.83
C HIS A 42 -11.38 -0.77 46.29
N THR A 43 -11.24 -1.87 45.56
CA THR A 43 -11.52 -3.22 46.06
C THR A 43 -10.45 -4.21 45.59
N ASP A 44 -9.85 -4.87 46.58
CA ASP A 44 -8.87 -5.96 46.44
C ASP A 44 -9.55 -7.29 46.04
N GLY A 45 -8.93 -7.99 45.08
CA GLY A 45 -8.99 -9.45 44.88
C GLY A 45 -10.09 -10.00 43.95
N PRO A 46 -9.88 -11.17 43.27
CA PRO A 46 -8.86 -12.19 43.52
C PRO A 46 -7.87 -12.42 42.36
N GLN A 47 -6.66 -12.85 42.72
CA GLN A 47 -5.65 -13.40 41.80
C GLN A 47 -6.24 -14.57 40.99
N GLU A 48 -6.20 -14.46 39.66
CA GLU A 48 -6.40 -15.61 38.78
C GLU A 48 -5.23 -16.60 38.92
N PRO A 49 -5.49 -17.91 38.92
CA PRO A 49 -4.43 -18.91 39.05
C PRO A 49 -3.60 -18.94 37.76
N THR A 50 -2.36 -18.48 37.84
CA THR A 50 -1.32 -18.79 36.85
C THR A 50 -1.09 -20.29 36.84
N SER A 51 -1.73 -21.01 35.92
CA SER A 51 -1.34 -22.37 35.55
C SER A 51 -0.06 -22.29 34.71
N GLN A 52 1.07 -22.07 35.38
CA GLN A 52 2.37 -22.41 34.80
C GLN A 52 2.44 -23.94 34.68
N ILE A 53 2.13 -24.46 33.50
CA ILE A 53 2.37 -25.86 33.16
C ILE A 53 3.81 -25.94 32.65
N HIS A 54 4.63 -26.72 33.33
CA HIS A 54 6.04 -26.92 33.04
C HIS A 54 6.24 -27.60 31.67
N SER A 55 7.14 -27.04 30.87
CA SER A 55 7.63 -27.59 29.60
C SER A 55 8.41 -28.90 29.81
N VAL A 56 8.13 -29.93 29.00
CA VAL A 56 9.05 -31.06 28.82
C VAL A 56 9.64 -30.93 27.42
N VAL A 57 10.92 -30.58 27.39
CA VAL A 57 11.72 -30.31 26.18
C VAL A 57 12.63 -31.52 25.98
N GLU A 58 12.46 -32.24 24.87
CA GLU A 58 13.31 -33.36 24.51
C GLU A 58 14.22 -32.97 23.33
N ASP A 59 15.40 -32.49 23.72
CA ASP A 59 16.67 -32.62 22.99
C ASP A 59 17.04 -31.56 21.93
N ARG A 60 18.28 -31.06 22.04
CA ARG A 60 18.97 -30.20 21.06
C ARG A 60 20.14 -31.00 20.50
N ASN A 61 19.84 -31.93 19.61
CA ASN A 61 20.86 -32.61 18.81
C ASN A 61 20.91 -31.98 17.40
N ASP A 62 22.12 -31.65 16.94
CA ASP A 62 22.44 -31.20 15.57
C ASP A 62 21.74 -29.92 15.04
N GLY A 63 21.37 -28.96 15.91
CA GLY A 63 20.78 -27.67 15.48
C GLY A 63 19.30 -27.74 15.09
N VAL A 64 18.65 -28.85 15.40
CA VAL A 64 17.23 -29.12 15.13
C VAL A 64 16.40 -28.91 16.40
N LEU A 65 15.29 -28.18 16.30
CA LEU A 65 14.30 -28.03 17.37
C LEU A 65 13.10 -28.93 17.07
N ARG A 66 12.79 -29.86 18.00
CA ARG A 66 11.69 -30.83 17.88
C ARG A 66 10.60 -30.54 18.90
N MET A 67 9.34 -30.63 18.50
CA MET A 67 8.19 -30.46 19.40
C MET A 67 7.12 -31.51 19.13
N HIS A 68 6.79 -32.32 20.14
CA HIS A 68 5.68 -33.27 20.10
C HIS A 68 4.38 -32.60 20.62
N THR A 69 3.30 -32.79 19.88
CA THR A 69 2.04 -32.03 19.95
C THR A 69 1.20 -32.32 21.19
N VAL A 70 1.32 -31.51 22.24
CA VAL A 70 0.25 -31.25 23.25
C VAL A 70 0.40 -29.81 23.81
N TRP A 71 0.24 -28.77 22.97
CA TRP A 71 0.41 -27.37 23.45
C TRP A 71 -0.61 -26.42 22.85
N THR A 72 -1.18 -25.55 23.70
CA THR A 72 -1.98 -24.38 23.27
C THR A 72 -1.09 -23.20 22.88
N THR A 73 0.13 -23.11 23.40
CA THR A 73 1.11 -22.06 23.05
C THR A 73 2.52 -22.65 22.99
N ILE A 74 3.24 -22.36 21.90
CA ILE A 74 4.59 -22.83 21.61
C ILE A 74 5.60 -21.69 21.88
N SER A 75 6.70 -22.00 22.58
CA SER A 75 7.84 -21.11 22.77
C SER A 75 9.12 -21.80 22.28
N ILE A 76 9.96 -21.06 21.55
CA ILE A 76 11.26 -21.55 21.05
C ILE A 76 12.45 -20.91 21.78
N ASP A 77 12.19 -20.09 22.80
CA ASP A 77 13.17 -19.22 23.47
C ASP A 77 14.35 -19.96 24.10
N LEU A 78 14.08 -21.11 24.74
CA LEU A 78 15.11 -21.90 25.42
C LEU A 78 16.02 -22.67 24.46
N LEU A 79 15.66 -22.68 23.17
CA LEU A 79 16.22 -23.58 22.16
C LEU A 79 16.89 -22.81 21.01
N ALA A 80 16.38 -21.63 20.69
CA ALA A 80 16.80 -20.80 19.58
C ALA A 80 17.86 -19.76 19.99
N ILE A 81 18.85 -19.50 19.12
CA ILE A 81 19.85 -18.44 19.33
C ILE A 81 19.41 -17.17 18.60
N PRO A 82 19.16 -16.03 19.26
CA PRO A 82 18.76 -14.79 18.59
C PRO A 82 19.64 -14.42 17.39
N CYS A 83 19.02 -13.84 16.38
CA CYS A 83 19.63 -13.36 15.13
C CYS A 83 20.15 -14.47 14.20
N ASN A 84 19.54 -15.66 14.25
CA ASN A 84 19.80 -16.75 13.31
C ASN A 84 18.63 -16.95 12.35
N PHE A 85 18.94 -17.41 11.13
CA PHE A 85 17.91 -17.80 10.16
C PHE A 85 17.35 -19.18 10.50
N ARG A 86 16.03 -19.36 10.36
CA ARG A 86 15.32 -20.58 10.74
C ARG A 86 14.30 -20.95 9.69
N LEU A 87 14.02 -22.24 9.57
CA LEU A 87 13.04 -22.79 8.64
C LEU A 87 12.27 -23.95 9.26
N VAL A 88 10.98 -24.05 8.97
CA VAL A 88 10.15 -25.22 9.27
C VAL A 88 10.48 -26.34 8.29
N ASN A 89 10.65 -27.57 8.78
CA ASN A 89 10.83 -28.75 7.94
C ASN A 89 9.47 -29.32 7.49
N CYS A 90 9.10 -29.08 6.24
CA CYS A 90 7.84 -29.54 5.66
C CYS A 90 7.74 -31.07 5.60
N ALA A 91 8.86 -31.77 5.36
CA ALA A 91 8.86 -33.23 5.28
C ALA A 91 8.53 -33.86 6.63
N ALA A 92 9.16 -33.38 7.72
CA ALA A 92 8.83 -33.83 9.08
C ALA A 92 7.36 -33.54 9.43
N PHE A 93 6.85 -32.37 9.04
CA PHE A 93 5.47 -31.99 9.33
C PHE A 93 4.44 -32.87 8.61
N ILE A 94 4.65 -33.15 7.32
CA ILE A 94 3.72 -33.96 6.50
C ILE A 94 3.89 -35.46 6.77
N ASP A 95 5.13 -35.94 6.77
CA ASP A 95 5.42 -37.38 6.72
C ASP A 95 5.48 -37.99 8.13
N SER A 96 5.73 -37.18 9.17
CA SER A 96 5.90 -37.64 10.56
C SER A 96 4.99 -36.92 11.58
N ASN A 97 4.13 -36.00 11.15
CA ASN A 97 3.28 -35.17 12.01
C ASN A 97 4.08 -34.44 13.10
N GLU A 98 5.31 -34.00 12.79
CA GLU A 98 6.20 -33.35 13.73
C GLU A 98 6.52 -31.92 13.30
N LEU A 99 6.31 -30.95 14.20
CA LEU A 99 6.75 -29.59 13.97
C LEU A 99 8.24 -29.48 14.32
N GLN A 100 9.06 -29.47 13.27
CA GLN A 100 10.51 -29.32 13.39
C GLN A 100 10.94 -27.96 12.82
N ILE A 101 11.67 -27.18 13.61
CA ILE A 101 12.26 -25.89 13.20
C ILE A 101 13.78 -26.04 13.21
N VAL A 102 14.41 -25.80 12.06
CA VAL A 102 15.85 -25.98 11.85
C VAL A 102 16.51 -24.61 11.85
N GLU A 103 17.57 -24.45 12.65
CA GLU A 103 18.34 -23.21 12.73
C GLU A 103 19.61 -23.29 11.89
N PHE A 104 19.92 -22.21 11.19
CA PHE A 104 21.06 -22.10 10.28
C PHE A 104 21.96 -20.92 10.67
N PRO A 105 22.96 -21.14 11.54
CA PRO A 105 23.80 -20.07 12.09
C PRO A 105 24.74 -19.43 11.05
N ASP A 106 25.11 -20.16 10.00
CA ASP A 106 26.09 -19.70 9.01
C ASP A 106 25.47 -18.90 7.85
N ILE A 107 24.15 -18.74 7.81
CA ILE A 107 23.46 -17.98 6.77
C ILE A 107 23.45 -16.50 7.14
N SER A 108 24.01 -15.67 6.26
CA SER A 108 23.93 -14.21 6.35
C SER A 108 23.35 -13.62 5.08
N PHE A 109 22.35 -12.75 5.25
CA PHE A 109 21.75 -11.97 4.17
C PHE A 109 22.38 -10.57 4.02
N ASP A 110 23.47 -10.27 4.74
CA ASP A 110 24.11 -8.93 4.72
C ASP A 110 25.23 -8.81 3.71
N ALA A 111 25.74 -9.94 3.24
CA ALA A 111 26.77 -10.02 2.22
C ALA A 111 26.21 -10.66 0.95
N PRO A 112 26.85 -10.46 -0.22
CA PRO A 112 26.51 -11.20 -1.42
C PRO A 112 26.50 -12.71 -1.13
N ILE A 113 25.46 -13.40 -1.62
CA ILE A 113 25.36 -14.85 -1.47
C ILE A 113 26.50 -15.49 -2.26
N THR A 114 27.30 -16.27 -1.56
CA THR A 114 28.32 -17.18 -2.08
C THR A 114 27.85 -18.62 -1.87
N SER A 115 28.56 -19.59 -2.43
CA SER A 115 28.23 -21.02 -2.26
C SER A 115 28.27 -21.51 -0.81
N TYR A 116 28.94 -20.79 0.11
CA TYR A 116 29.15 -21.21 1.49
C TYR A 116 28.16 -20.61 2.50
N ASN A 117 27.44 -19.56 2.12
CA ASN A 117 26.45 -18.86 2.96
C ASN A 117 25.06 -18.77 2.30
N SER A 118 24.84 -19.55 1.23
CA SER A 118 23.55 -19.62 0.56
C SER A 118 22.54 -20.37 1.42
N PRO A 119 21.31 -19.84 1.60
CA PRO A 119 20.28 -20.59 2.28
C PRO A 119 19.89 -21.86 1.50
N PRO A 120 19.45 -22.93 2.19
CA PRO A 120 18.84 -24.07 1.51
C PRO A 120 17.59 -23.60 0.76
N SER A 121 17.16 -24.35 -0.27
CA SER A 121 15.94 -24.01 -0.99
C SER A 121 14.71 -24.03 -0.08
N PHE A 122 13.94 -22.95 -0.11
CA PHE A 122 12.80 -22.76 0.79
C PHE A 122 11.69 -21.95 0.13
N ALA A 123 10.46 -22.19 0.59
CA ALA A 123 9.34 -21.29 0.35
C ALA A 123 9.18 -20.31 1.52
N ALA A 124 8.67 -19.10 1.26
CA ALA A 124 8.26 -18.15 2.28
C ALA A 124 6.74 -18.01 2.29
N VAL A 125 6.14 -17.75 3.45
CA VAL A 125 4.70 -17.47 3.56
C VAL A 125 4.45 -15.98 3.72
N SER A 126 3.46 -15.46 3.02
CA SER A 126 2.95 -14.08 3.10
C SER A 126 1.48 -14.14 3.51
N TYR A 127 1.13 -13.53 4.63
CA TYR A 127 -0.20 -13.69 5.22
C TYR A 127 -0.52 -12.58 6.26
N PRO A 128 -1.80 -12.27 6.50
CA PRO A 128 -2.19 -11.40 7.60
C PRO A 128 -2.14 -12.13 8.95
N TRP A 129 -1.63 -11.45 9.98
CA TRP A 129 -1.58 -11.98 11.34
C TRP A 129 -2.96 -12.10 12.00
N ARG A 130 -3.93 -11.30 11.51
CA ARG A 130 -5.35 -11.39 11.85
C ARG A 130 -6.18 -11.16 10.61
N ASP A 131 -7.12 -12.06 10.31
CA ASP A 131 -8.07 -11.88 9.21
C ASP A 131 -9.30 -12.79 9.35
N LEU A 132 -9.52 -13.72 8.42
CA LEU A 132 -10.70 -14.56 8.35
C LEU A 132 -10.76 -15.53 9.53
N GLN A 133 -11.80 -15.40 10.34
CA GLN A 133 -12.05 -16.31 11.46
C GLN A 133 -12.79 -17.56 11.02
N LEU A 134 -12.72 -18.61 11.85
CA LEU A 134 -13.53 -19.81 11.70
C LEU A 134 -15.03 -19.47 11.80
N PRO A 135 -15.90 -20.13 11.01
CA PRO A 135 -17.34 -20.01 11.18
C PRO A 135 -17.78 -20.40 12.60
N PRO A 136 -18.84 -19.78 13.16
CA PRO A 136 -19.36 -20.12 14.47
C PRO A 136 -19.65 -21.62 14.61
N GLY A 137 -19.20 -22.23 15.72
CA GLY A 137 -19.40 -23.66 15.99
C GLY A 137 -18.41 -24.60 15.29
N THR A 138 -17.45 -24.07 14.52
CA THR A 138 -16.34 -24.86 14.00
C THR A 138 -15.11 -24.71 14.89
N ASN A 139 -14.37 -25.81 15.08
CA ASN A 139 -13.10 -25.79 15.79
C ASN A 139 -12.10 -26.63 14.99
N THR A 140 -10.89 -26.11 14.82
CA THR A 140 -9.80 -26.85 14.17
C THR A 140 -8.59 -26.88 15.10
N PRO A 141 -7.81 -27.97 15.08
CA PRO A 141 -6.57 -28.03 15.84
C PRO A 141 -5.67 -26.85 15.48
N SER A 142 -5.26 -26.09 16.49
CA SER A 142 -4.46 -24.88 16.32
C SER A 142 -3.61 -24.58 17.55
N PHE A 143 -2.60 -23.73 17.39
CA PHE A 143 -1.71 -23.32 18.47
C PHE A 143 -1.31 -21.83 18.33
N SER A 144 -0.95 -21.21 19.44
CA SER A 144 -0.41 -19.85 19.50
C SER A 144 1.12 -19.88 19.64
N ILE A 145 1.79 -18.74 19.38
CA ILE A 145 3.23 -18.57 19.60
C ILE A 145 3.48 -17.57 20.72
N ASP A 146 4.36 -17.92 21.64
CA ASP A 146 4.80 -17.04 22.71
C ASP A 146 5.45 -15.77 22.14
N GLY A 147 5.17 -14.61 22.73
CA GLY A 147 5.53 -13.30 22.18
C GLY A 147 4.71 -12.82 20.97
N ALA A 148 3.84 -13.66 20.40
CA ALA A 148 2.92 -13.32 19.30
C ALA A 148 1.47 -13.76 19.57
N THR A 149 1.08 -13.89 20.83
CA THR A 149 -0.28 -14.31 21.28
C THR A 149 -1.39 -13.33 20.91
N HIS A 150 -1.04 -12.12 20.49
CA HIS A 150 -1.99 -11.16 19.95
C HIS A 150 -2.43 -11.52 18.52
N ALA A 151 -1.69 -12.34 17.77
CA ALA A 151 -2.11 -12.81 16.44
C ALA A 151 -3.11 -13.96 16.55
N ASP A 152 -3.86 -14.23 15.48
CA ASP A 152 -4.78 -15.38 15.44
C ASP A 152 -4.02 -16.70 15.53
N ASN A 153 -4.60 -17.76 16.10
CA ASN A 153 -3.93 -19.06 16.17
C ASN A 153 -3.51 -19.60 14.79
N ILE A 154 -2.44 -20.40 14.76
CA ILE A 154 -2.00 -21.11 13.56
C ILE A 154 -2.77 -22.43 13.49
N SER A 155 -3.61 -22.60 12.46
CA SER A 155 -4.27 -23.86 12.16
C SER A 155 -3.25 -24.90 11.69
N ILE A 156 -3.34 -26.11 12.25
CA ILE A 156 -2.53 -27.26 11.83
C ILE A 156 -2.84 -27.60 10.37
N ASP A 157 -4.11 -27.55 9.97
CA ASP A 157 -4.54 -27.86 8.61
C ASP A 157 -3.98 -26.85 7.59
N VAL A 158 -4.03 -25.55 7.91
CA VAL A 158 -3.47 -24.51 7.03
C VAL A 158 -1.95 -24.65 6.90
N LEU A 159 -1.24 -24.93 7.99
CA LEU A 159 0.19 -25.18 7.96
C LEU A 159 0.53 -26.44 7.15
N HIS A 160 -0.30 -27.49 7.26
CA HIS A 160 -0.17 -28.72 6.50
C HIS A 160 -0.33 -28.48 4.99
N THR A 161 -1.41 -27.80 4.59
CA THR A 161 -1.64 -27.42 3.19
C THR A 161 -0.53 -26.52 2.65
N ALA A 162 -0.01 -25.58 3.44
CA ALA A 162 1.15 -24.77 3.05
C ALA A 162 2.42 -25.61 2.84
N CYS A 163 2.67 -26.62 3.67
CA CYS A 163 3.77 -27.56 3.49
C CYS A 163 3.60 -28.41 2.22
N ILE A 164 2.38 -28.89 1.93
CA ILE A 164 2.09 -29.62 0.69
C ILE A 164 2.32 -28.72 -0.52
N ALA A 165 1.76 -27.50 -0.51
CA ALA A 165 1.94 -26.54 -1.59
C ALA A 165 3.42 -26.23 -1.84
N THR A 166 4.21 -26.10 -0.77
CA THR A 166 5.67 -25.89 -0.84
C THR A 166 6.37 -27.00 -1.62
N ARG A 167 6.12 -28.27 -1.26
CA ARG A 167 6.68 -29.43 -1.96
C ARG A 167 6.19 -29.52 -3.40
N LYS A 168 4.88 -29.34 -3.61
CA LYS A 168 4.23 -29.56 -4.91
C LYS A 168 4.58 -28.49 -5.94
N LEU A 169 4.67 -27.22 -5.53
CA LEU A 169 4.85 -26.08 -6.44
C LEU A 169 6.32 -25.70 -6.66
N SER A 170 7.23 -26.10 -5.75
CA SER A 170 8.65 -25.67 -5.83
C SER A 170 9.67 -26.74 -5.49
N SER A 171 9.25 -27.98 -5.19
CA SER A 171 10.13 -29.06 -4.69
C SER A 171 10.92 -28.71 -3.42
N CYS A 172 10.60 -27.59 -2.75
CA CYS A 172 11.24 -27.21 -1.51
C CYS A 172 10.76 -28.11 -0.36
N ILE A 173 11.65 -28.34 0.60
CA ILE A 173 11.34 -29.10 1.83
C ILE A 173 11.30 -28.20 3.07
N TYR A 174 11.63 -26.92 2.90
CA TYR A 174 11.68 -25.93 3.96
C TYR A 174 10.70 -24.80 3.72
N LEU A 175 10.12 -24.30 4.81
CA LEU A 175 9.20 -23.18 4.83
C LEU A 175 9.64 -22.12 5.83
N TRP A 176 9.76 -20.88 5.37
CA TRP A 176 9.92 -19.70 6.22
C TRP A 176 8.56 -19.10 6.54
N LEU A 177 8.24 -19.05 7.83
CA LEU A 177 7.03 -18.42 8.35
C LEU A 177 7.44 -17.51 9.51
N ASP A 178 7.22 -16.20 9.39
CA ASP A 178 7.70 -15.21 10.36
C ASP A 178 7.34 -15.57 11.82
N ARG A 179 6.11 -16.02 12.10
CA ARG A 179 5.65 -16.39 13.44
C ARG A 179 6.37 -17.61 14.03
N LEU A 180 6.92 -18.49 13.21
CA LEU A 180 7.67 -19.67 13.67
C LEU A 180 9.20 -19.49 13.57
N CYS A 181 9.67 -18.71 12.61
CA CYS A 181 11.08 -18.61 12.27
C CYS A 181 11.77 -17.40 12.93
N VAL A 182 11.00 -16.42 13.39
CA VAL A 182 11.48 -15.26 14.15
C VAL A 182 11.21 -15.48 15.64
N LEU A 183 12.21 -15.17 16.46
CA LEU A 183 12.08 -15.26 17.92
C LEU A 183 11.22 -14.09 18.43
N GLN A 184 9.91 -14.32 18.55
CA GLN A 184 8.90 -13.27 18.78
C GLN A 184 9.06 -12.53 20.11
N THR A 185 9.68 -13.14 21.11
CA THR A 185 9.97 -12.54 22.42
C THR A 185 11.24 -11.66 22.38
N SER A 186 12.14 -11.86 21.41
CA SER A 186 13.42 -11.15 21.32
C SER A 186 13.33 -9.89 20.45
N LYS A 187 13.55 -8.72 21.05
CA LYS A 187 13.62 -7.44 20.31
C LYS A 187 14.77 -7.45 19.30
N ALA A 188 15.93 -7.99 19.68
CA ALA A 188 17.10 -8.07 18.82
C ALA A 188 16.85 -8.95 17.58
N ASP A 189 16.26 -10.13 17.75
CA ASP A 189 15.93 -11.04 16.63
C ASP A 189 14.90 -10.39 15.69
N LYS A 190 13.84 -9.76 16.24
CA LYS A 190 12.86 -9.01 15.44
C LYS A 190 13.50 -7.89 14.63
N ASN A 191 14.36 -7.08 15.24
CA ASN A 191 15.06 -5.99 14.55
C ASN A 191 15.98 -6.54 13.45
N TRP A 192 16.70 -7.64 13.75
CA TRP A 192 17.60 -8.31 12.80
C TRP A 192 16.84 -8.86 11.59
N GLN A 193 15.70 -9.52 11.81
CA GLN A 193 14.84 -10.07 10.77
C GLN A 193 14.20 -8.97 9.93
N ILE A 194 13.66 -7.92 10.55
CA ILE A 194 13.02 -6.78 9.86
C ILE A 194 13.99 -6.15 8.84
N GLN A 195 15.24 -5.89 9.24
CA GLN A 195 16.28 -5.32 8.36
C GLN A 195 16.69 -6.23 7.18
N ARG A 196 16.32 -7.52 7.23
CA ARG A 196 16.71 -8.55 6.24
C ARG A 196 15.52 -9.14 5.51
N MET A 197 14.30 -8.75 5.88
CA MET A 197 13.09 -9.40 5.43
C MET A 197 12.96 -9.34 3.91
N TYR A 198 13.38 -8.25 3.25
CA TYR A 198 13.35 -8.17 1.79
C TYR A 198 14.26 -9.23 1.16
N ARG A 199 15.46 -9.40 1.72
CA ARG A 199 16.47 -10.34 1.22
C ARG A 199 16.05 -11.78 1.47
N ILE A 200 15.36 -12.05 2.57
CA ILE A 200 14.73 -13.35 2.85
C ILE A 200 13.70 -13.66 1.76
N TYR A 201 12.73 -12.77 1.50
CA TYR A 201 11.75 -13.00 0.43
C TYR A 201 12.39 -13.03 -0.96
N SER A 202 13.43 -12.25 -1.22
CA SER A 202 14.14 -12.28 -2.51
C SER A 202 14.90 -13.58 -2.75
N ALA A 203 15.44 -14.19 -1.68
CA ALA A 203 16.15 -15.46 -1.74
C ALA A 203 15.24 -16.68 -1.84
N CYS A 204 13.93 -16.55 -1.59
CA CYS A 204 13.05 -17.71 -1.62
C CYS A 204 12.85 -18.26 -3.05
N ASN A 205 12.54 -19.55 -3.12
CA ASN A 205 12.18 -20.24 -4.35
C ASN A 205 10.70 -20.07 -4.71
N LEU A 206 9.87 -19.83 -3.70
CA LEU A 206 8.43 -19.67 -3.79
C LEU A 206 7.95 -18.77 -2.66
N CYS A 207 7.05 -17.84 -2.94
CA CYS A 207 6.30 -17.10 -1.94
C CYS A 207 4.84 -17.52 -2.00
N LEU A 208 4.39 -18.22 -0.97
CA LEU A 208 2.99 -18.62 -0.80
C LEU A 208 2.22 -17.49 -0.11
N VAL A 209 1.31 -16.88 -0.84
CA VAL A 209 0.35 -15.90 -0.31
C VAL A 209 -0.86 -16.65 0.22
N LEU A 210 -1.19 -16.48 1.50
CA LEU A 210 -2.39 -17.00 2.15
C LEU A 210 -3.27 -15.81 2.52
N PRO A 211 -4.20 -15.38 1.63
CA PRO A 211 -4.90 -14.11 1.81
C PRO A 211 -5.73 -14.05 3.10
N GLY A 212 -6.33 -15.18 3.50
CA GLY A 212 -7.18 -15.27 4.70
C GLY A 212 -6.44 -15.43 6.03
N GLY A 213 -5.10 -15.44 6.03
CA GLY A 213 -4.31 -15.69 7.23
C GLY A 213 -4.06 -17.18 7.50
N LEU A 214 -3.80 -17.51 8.77
CA LEU A 214 -3.43 -18.88 9.20
C LEU A 214 -4.52 -19.62 9.95
N VAL A 215 -5.69 -19.01 10.14
CA VAL A 215 -6.83 -19.67 10.80
C VAL A 215 -7.52 -20.63 9.84
N ARG A 216 -7.72 -20.20 8.59
CA ARG A 216 -8.27 -21.00 7.49
C ARG A 216 -7.88 -20.41 6.15
N LEU A 217 -7.94 -21.22 5.09
CA LEU A 217 -7.82 -20.71 3.72
C LEU A 217 -9.05 -19.86 3.34
N ALA A 218 -8.80 -18.74 2.66
CA ALA A 218 -9.85 -17.92 2.06
C ALA A 218 -10.36 -18.56 0.77
N GLY A 219 -11.66 -18.51 0.51
CA GLY A 219 -12.22 -18.74 -0.81
C GLY A 219 -12.10 -17.50 -1.71
N LEU A 220 -12.22 -17.69 -3.03
CA LEU A 220 -12.15 -16.59 -4.00
C LEU A 220 -13.26 -15.53 -3.82
N VAL A 221 -14.39 -15.94 -3.23
CA VAL A 221 -15.57 -15.09 -2.96
C VAL A 221 -15.44 -14.24 -1.70
N GLU A 222 -14.42 -14.48 -0.88
CA GLU A 222 -14.29 -13.87 0.44
C GLU A 222 -13.34 -12.68 0.39
N PRO A 223 -13.73 -11.47 0.86
CA PRO A 223 -12.81 -10.36 0.97
C PRO A 223 -11.73 -10.64 2.02
N THR A 224 -10.49 -10.24 1.74
CA THR A 224 -9.35 -10.39 2.65
C THR A 224 -8.60 -9.09 2.84
N LEU A 225 -7.84 -8.99 3.93
CA LEU A 225 -7.03 -7.83 4.31
C LEU A 225 -5.54 -8.00 3.99
N TRP A 226 -5.15 -9.14 3.40
CA TRP A 226 -3.76 -9.40 3.03
C TRP A 226 -3.17 -8.25 2.22
N ALA A 227 -3.86 -7.80 1.17
CA ALA A 227 -3.33 -6.79 0.28
C ALA A 227 -3.32 -5.37 0.87
N ASP A 228 -4.01 -5.15 1.99
CA ASP A 228 -4.01 -3.89 2.70
C ASP A 228 -2.77 -3.72 3.60
N ARG A 229 -2.05 -4.79 3.97
CA ARG A 229 -0.92 -4.70 4.90
C ARG A 229 0.32 -4.03 4.34
N ALA A 230 0.97 -3.17 5.13
CA ALA A 230 2.20 -2.49 4.75
C ALA A 230 3.32 -3.42 4.23
N TRP A 231 3.47 -4.60 4.82
CA TRP A 231 4.52 -5.57 4.44
C TRP A 231 4.25 -6.29 3.12
N THR A 232 2.99 -6.39 2.69
CA THR A 232 2.58 -7.12 1.48
C THR A 232 3.32 -6.71 0.23
N LEU A 233 3.67 -5.42 0.10
CA LEU A 233 4.40 -4.93 -1.06
C LEU A 233 5.76 -5.61 -1.21
N GLN A 234 6.49 -5.75 -0.10
CA GLN A 234 7.78 -6.42 -0.09
C GLN A 234 7.64 -7.92 -0.27
N GLU A 235 6.69 -8.54 0.43
CA GLU A 235 6.41 -9.97 0.37
C GLU A 235 6.02 -10.40 -1.06
N ALA A 236 5.28 -9.56 -1.79
CA ALA A 236 4.87 -9.80 -3.17
C ALA A 236 5.94 -9.41 -4.21
N SER A 237 6.71 -8.35 -3.98
CA SER A 237 7.63 -7.84 -5.04
C SER A 237 9.05 -8.40 -4.96
N ALA A 238 9.52 -8.74 -3.76
CA ALA A 238 10.90 -9.20 -3.54
C ALA A 238 11.23 -10.57 -4.17
N PRO A 239 10.35 -11.59 -4.13
CA PRO A 239 10.63 -12.91 -4.71
C PRO A 239 10.94 -12.87 -6.21
N GLY A 240 10.36 -11.90 -6.91
CA GLY A 240 10.39 -11.79 -8.37
C GLY A 240 9.19 -12.46 -9.03
N LYS A 241 9.04 -12.20 -10.33
CA LYS A 241 7.94 -12.71 -11.16
C LYS A 241 7.88 -14.24 -11.11
N GLU A 242 6.68 -14.81 -11.22
CA GLU A 242 6.39 -16.26 -11.28
C GLU A 242 6.60 -17.03 -9.96
N LYS A 243 7.35 -16.46 -9.00
CA LYS A 243 7.57 -17.09 -7.69
C LYS A 243 6.46 -16.85 -6.68
N VAL A 244 5.51 -15.95 -6.97
CA VAL A 244 4.44 -15.59 -6.02
C VAL A 244 3.17 -16.34 -6.38
N LYS A 245 2.71 -17.22 -5.48
CA LYS A 245 1.52 -18.03 -5.69
C LYS A 245 0.49 -17.75 -4.59
N CYS A 246 -0.74 -17.42 -4.98
CA CYS A 246 -1.87 -17.29 -4.06
C CYS A 246 -2.47 -18.67 -3.80
N LEU A 247 -2.50 -19.10 -2.54
CA LEU A 247 -3.07 -20.35 -2.06
C LEU A 247 -4.42 -20.08 -1.41
N PHE A 248 -5.47 -20.71 -1.92
CA PHE A 248 -6.85 -20.45 -1.52
C PHE A 248 -7.66 -21.75 -1.40
N LYS A 249 -8.77 -21.67 -0.67
CA LYS A 249 -9.75 -22.75 -0.54
C LYS A 249 -10.44 -22.97 -1.88
N PHE A 250 -10.43 -24.21 -2.35
CA PHE A 250 -11.07 -24.59 -3.60
C PHE A 250 -11.66 -26.00 -3.51
N THR A 251 -12.98 -26.07 -3.42
CA THR A 251 -13.74 -27.31 -3.22
C THR A 251 -14.38 -27.87 -4.49
N HIS A 252 -14.47 -27.05 -5.53
CA HIS A 252 -15.14 -27.38 -6.79
C HIS A 252 -14.24 -28.29 -7.66
N ALA A 253 -14.86 -29.10 -8.53
CA ALA A 253 -14.13 -29.99 -9.42
C ALA A 253 -13.45 -29.23 -10.57
N SER A 254 -14.08 -28.14 -11.04
CA SER A 254 -13.54 -27.22 -12.02
C SER A 254 -13.87 -25.77 -11.65
N PHE A 255 -13.19 -24.81 -12.30
CA PHE A 255 -13.54 -23.41 -12.14
C PHE A 255 -14.91 -23.07 -12.75
N GLN A 256 -15.34 -23.79 -13.78
CA GLN A 256 -16.68 -23.59 -14.35
C GLN A 256 -17.75 -23.96 -13.32
N ASP A 257 -17.58 -25.08 -12.60
CA ASP A 257 -18.52 -25.46 -11.54
C ASP A 257 -18.57 -24.40 -10.43
N PHE A 258 -17.42 -23.83 -10.07
CA PHE A 258 -17.36 -22.69 -9.15
C PHE A 258 -18.13 -21.47 -9.67
N LEU A 259 -17.99 -21.13 -10.96
CA LEU A 259 -18.75 -20.02 -11.54
C LEU A 259 -20.26 -20.30 -11.55
N ASP A 260 -20.67 -21.52 -11.87
CA ASP A 260 -22.08 -21.87 -11.96
C ASP A 260 -22.76 -21.87 -10.57
N GLU A 261 -22.05 -22.31 -9.52
CA GLU A 261 -22.56 -22.39 -8.16
C GLU A 261 -22.46 -21.05 -7.41
N GLU A 262 -21.25 -20.48 -7.31
CA GLU A 262 -20.95 -19.31 -6.48
C GLU A 262 -21.17 -17.97 -7.22
N CYS A 263 -21.22 -18.01 -8.55
CA CYS A 263 -21.36 -16.83 -9.41
C CYS A 263 -22.64 -16.87 -10.26
N SER A 264 -23.72 -17.48 -9.77
CA SER A 264 -24.99 -17.60 -10.52
C SER A 264 -25.60 -16.25 -10.93
N GLU A 265 -25.45 -15.21 -10.09
CA GLU A 265 -25.83 -13.84 -10.45
C GLU A 265 -24.84 -13.19 -11.43
N GLY A 266 -23.66 -13.77 -11.65
CA GLY A 266 -22.67 -13.33 -12.63
C GLY A 266 -23.29 -13.10 -14.02
N ASN A 267 -24.08 -14.07 -14.46
CA ASN A 267 -24.79 -14.03 -15.73
C ASN A 267 -25.86 -12.91 -15.80
N LYS A 268 -26.43 -12.49 -14.65
CA LYS A 268 -27.46 -11.44 -14.57
C LYS A 268 -26.93 -10.06 -14.95
N TYR A 269 -25.65 -9.82 -14.69
CA TYR A 269 -24.98 -8.56 -15.03
C TYR A 269 -24.14 -8.69 -16.31
N GLY A 270 -24.24 -9.80 -17.05
CA GLY A 270 -23.45 -10.03 -18.27
C GLY A 270 -21.95 -10.27 -18.00
N PHE A 271 -21.57 -10.68 -16.79
CA PHE A 271 -20.16 -10.95 -16.47
C PHE A 271 -19.64 -12.15 -17.27
N ASP A 272 -18.78 -11.90 -18.26
CA ASP A 272 -17.99 -12.97 -18.88
C ASP A 272 -16.72 -13.23 -18.04
N LEU A 273 -16.88 -14.05 -17.00
CA LEU A 273 -15.77 -14.51 -16.16
C LEU A 273 -15.11 -15.78 -16.70
N THR A 274 -15.44 -16.23 -17.91
CA THR A 274 -14.88 -17.49 -18.46
C THR A 274 -13.36 -17.41 -18.58
N SER A 275 -12.82 -16.23 -18.91
CA SER A 275 -11.37 -15.97 -18.93
C SER A 275 -10.70 -16.04 -17.54
N LEU A 276 -11.47 -15.98 -16.45
CA LEU A 276 -10.98 -16.18 -15.09
C LEU A 276 -10.81 -17.66 -14.74
N SER A 277 -11.32 -18.59 -15.56
CA SER A 277 -11.06 -20.03 -15.38
C SER A 277 -9.58 -20.40 -15.48
N GLU A 278 -8.80 -19.58 -16.18
CA GLU A 278 -7.35 -19.68 -16.26
C GLU A 278 -6.64 -19.25 -14.97
N VAL A 279 -7.36 -18.68 -13.99
CA VAL A 279 -6.79 -18.29 -12.71
C VAL A 279 -6.34 -19.54 -11.95
N VAL A 280 -7.10 -20.63 -11.94
CA VAL A 280 -6.67 -21.84 -11.22
C VAL A 280 -5.57 -22.56 -11.99
N GLU A 281 -4.33 -22.43 -11.51
CA GLU A 281 -3.15 -23.02 -12.17
C GLU A 281 -2.89 -24.44 -11.68
N THR A 282 -3.03 -24.70 -10.38
CA THR A 282 -2.69 -26.00 -9.79
C THR A 282 -3.58 -26.32 -8.61
N VAL A 283 -4.34 -27.42 -8.71
CA VAL A 283 -5.02 -28.03 -7.56
C VAL A 283 -3.94 -28.57 -6.62
N VAL A 284 -3.90 -28.09 -5.38
CA VAL A 284 -2.92 -28.52 -4.37
C VAL A 284 -3.43 -29.80 -3.71
N GLU A 285 -4.63 -29.74 -3.15
CA GLU A 285 -5.37 -30.88 -2.59
C GLU A 285 -6.79 -30.89 -3.19
N ALA A 286 -7.16 -32.00 -3.83
CA ALA A 286 -8.45 -32.13 -4.50
C ALA A 286 -9.61 -31.94 -3.51
N GLY A 287 -10.54 -31.05 -3.84
CA GLY A 287 -11.69 -30.73 -2.98
C GLY A 287 -11.35 -29.90 -1.74
N HIS A 288 -10.12 -29.38 -1.61
CA HIS A 288 -9.70 -28.61 -0.45
C HIS A 288 -9.02 -27.29 -0.83
N SER A 289 -7.99 -27.34 -1.67
CA SER A 289 -7.11 -26.20 -1.92
C SER A 289 -6.56 -26.16 -3.35
N ALA A 290 -6.37 -24.94 -3.85
CA ALA A 290 -5.72 -24.68 -5.14
C ALA A 290 -4.83 -23.44 -5.05
N ALA A 291 -3.94 -23.30 -6.02
CA ALA A 291 -3.04 -22.16 -6.13
C ALA A 291 -3.04 -21.55 -7.53
N CYS A 292 -2.75 -20.26 -7.58
CA CYS A 292 -2.58 -19.49 -8.82
C CYS A 292 -1.40 -18.53 -8.76
N GLU A 293 -0.88 -18.13 -9.91
CA GLU A 293 0.12 -17.07 -10.00
C GLU A 293 -0.50 -15.70 -9.66
N MET A 294 0.16 -14.97 -8.76
CA MET A 294 -0.37 -13.74 -8.18
C MET A 294 -0.46 -12.59 -9.19
N SER A 295 0.51 -12.45 -10.10
CA SER A 295 0.49 -11.39 -11.12
C SER A 295 -0.65 -11.59 -12.11
N LEU A 296 -0.94 -12.83 -12.51
CA LEU A 296 -2.05 -13.24 -13.35
C LEU A 296 -3.38 -13.00 -12.64
N LEU A 297 -3.50 -13.38 -11.36
CA LEU A 297 -4.69 -13.07 -10.56
C LEU A 297 -4.95 -11.55 -10.54
N CYS A 298 -3.93 -10.75 -10.21
CA CYS A 298 -4.07 -9.30 -10.19
C CYS A 298 -4.40 -8.71 -11.56
N PHE A 299 -3.70 -9.13 -12.61
CA PHE A 299 -3.95 -8.67 -13.97
C PHE A 299 -5.38 -8.96 -14.42
N ARG A 300 -5.87 -10.18 -14.14
CA ARG A 300 -7.23 -10.60 -14.50
C ARG A 300 -8.31 -9.84 -13.72
N PHE A 301 -8.11 -9.62 -12.41
CA PHE A 301 -9.02 -8.78 -11.62
C PHE A 301 -9.05 -7.35 -12.15
N TRP A 302 -7.89 -6.76 -12.44
CA TRP A 302 -7.83 -5.40 -12.96
C TRP A 302 -8.52 -5.28 -14.33
N VAL A 303 -8.19 -6.14 -15.29
CA VAL A 303 -8.73 -6.04 -16.66
C VAL A 303 -10.23 -6.34 -16.70
N HIS A 304 -10.68 -7.43 -16.06
CA HIS A 304 -12.05 -7.88 -16.19
C HIS A 304 -13.00 -7.22 -15.19
N ILE A 305 -12.55 -6.99 -13.95
CA ILE A 305 -13.39 -6.38 -12.91
C ILE A 305 -13.21 -4.85 -12.90
N GLY A 306 -11.96 -4.38 -12.96
CA GLY A 306 -11.66 -2.95 -13.01
C GLY A 306 -12.12 -2.27 -14.30
N GLY A 307 -12.20 -3.00 -15.42
CA GLY A 307 -12.70 -2.48 -16.70
C GLY A 307 -14.11 -1.88 -16.62
N PHE A 308 -14.98 -2.45 -15.78
CA PHE A 308 -16.34 -1.93 -15.58
C PHE A 308 -16.38 -0.49 -15.07
N GLN A 309 -15.35 -0.02 -14.37
CA GLN A 309 -15.28 1.37 -13.92
C GLN A 309 -15.35 2.35 -15.11
N VAL A 310 -14.80 1.95 -16.26
CA VAL A 310 -14.74 2.75 -17.48
C VAL A 310 -15.88 2.40 -18.42
N ASP A 311 -16.08 1.10 -18.65
CA ASP A 311 -16.98 0.61 -19.70
C ASP A 311 -18.45 0.63 -19.24
N GLU A 312 -18.74 0.29 -17.98
CA GLU A 312 -20.10 0.18 -17.44
C GLU A 312 -20.20 0.66 -15.96
N PRO A 313 -20.16 1.99 -15.70
CA PRO A 313 -20.10 2.54 -14.34
C PRO A 313 -21.25 2.11 -13.42
N GLU A 314 -22.45 1.89 -13.96
CA GLU A 314 -23.63 1.43 -13.22
C GLU A 314 -23.46 0.00 -12.67
N ILE A 315 -22.67 -0.83 -13.36
CA ILE A 315 -22.29 -2.17 -12.87
C ILE A 315 -21.19 -2.04 -11.84
N TRP A 316 -20.20 -1.17 -12.07
CA TRP A 316 -19.11 -0.90 -11.13
C TRP A 316 -19.59 -0.42 -9.74
N GLU A 317 -20.67 0.37 -9.70
CA GLU A 317 -21.30 0.77 -8.43
C GLU A 317 -21.79 -0.42 -7.60
N GLN A 318 -21.97 -1.59 -8.20
CA GLN A 318 -22.41 -2.82 -7.56
C GLN A 318 -21.27 -3.79 -7.25
N ARG A 319 -20.00 -3.35 -7.33
CA ARG A 319 -18.80 -4.20 -7.16
C ARG A 319 -18.71 -4.99 -5.86
N ASP A 320 -19.35 -4.54 -4.79
CA ASP A 320 -19.42 -5.28 -3.53
C ASP A 320 -20.20 -6.62 -3.63
N LYS A 321 -21.05 -6.74 -4.67
CA LYS A 321 -21.81 -7.95 -5.01
C LYS A 321 -21.08 -8.83 -6.01
N PHE A 322 -19.91 -8.42 -6.50
CA PHE A 322 -19.18 -9.24 -7.44
C PHE A 322 -18.78 -10.55 -6.77
N PRO A 323 -18.80 -11.66 -7.51
CA PRO A 323 -18.60 -12.97 -6.91
C PRO A 323 -17.14 -13.22 -6.53
N LEU A 324 -16.20 -12.44 -7.05
CA LEU A 324 -14.77 -12.57 -6.79
C LEU A 324 -14.27 -11.38 -5.98
N ARG A 325 -13.83 -11.65 -4.74
CA ARG A 325 -13.52 -10.59 -3.75
C ARG A 325 -12.25 -10.81 -2.95
N ILE A 326 -11.53 -11.92 -3.17
CA ILE A 326 -10.27 -12.23 -2.46
C ILE A 326 -9.26 -11.09 -2.48
N ILE A 327 -9.28 -10.28 -3.54
CA ILE A 327 -8.59 -9.00 -3.67
C ILE A 327 -9.51 -8.02 -4.40
N THR A 328 -9.37 -6.71 -4.15
CA THR A 328 -10.15 -5.69 -4.88
C THR A 328 -9.49 -5.36 -6.22
N ALA A 329 -10.27 -4.85 -7.17
CA ALA A 329 -9.76 -4.48 -8.49
C ALA A 329 -8.77 -3.29 -8.43
N GLU A 330 -8.99 -2.33 -7.54
CA GLU A 330 -8.10 -1.17 -7.34
C GLU A 330 -6.73 -1.61 -6.79
N VAL A 331 -6.74 -2.55 -5.86
CA VAL A 331 -5.53 -3.15 -5.30
C VAL A 331 -4.81 -3.99 -6.35
N ALA A 332 -5.55 -4.79 -7.11
CA ALA A 332 -5.03 -5.60 -8.20
C ALA A 332 -4.35 -4.75 -9.28
N GLU A 333 -4.95 -3.62 -9.63
CA GLU A 333 -4.36 -2.63 -10.53
C GLU A 333 -3.04 -2.09 -9.99
N LEU A 334 -2.94 -1.75 -8.71
CA LEU A 334 -1.69 -1.23 -8.18
C LEU A 334 -0.61 -2.31 -8.01
N LEU A 335 -0.99 -3.54 -7.64
CA LEU A 335 -0.06 -4.65 -7.40
C LEU A 335 0.45 -5.33 -8.67
N HIS A 336 -0.31 -5.38 -9.76
CA HIS A 336 0.17 -6.04 -10.98
C HIS A 336 1.44 -5.37 -11.53
N ILE A 337 1.57 -4.04 -11.38
CA ILE A 337 2.71 -3.30 -11.92
C ILE A 337 4.05 -3.74 -11.28
N PRO A 338 4.23 -3.70 -9.94
CA PRO A 338 5.47 -4.16 -9.32
C PRO A 338 5.69 -5.68 -9.49
N LEU A 339 4.63 -6.48 -9.61
CA LEU A 339 4.74 -7.92 -9.88
C LEU A 339 5.27 -8.23 -11.29
N ASP A 340 4.81 -7.51 -12.32
CA ASP A 340 5.17 -7.79 -13.71
C ASP A 340 6.41 -7.05 -14.22
N PHE A 341 6.60 -5.79 -13.78
CA PHE A 341 7.67 -4.91 -14.29
C PHE A 341 8.83 -4.72 -13.30
N GLY A 342 8.70 -5.28 -12.09
CA GLY A 342 9.67 -5.16 -11.02
C GLY A 342 9.73 -3.76 -10.38
N THR A 343 10.42 -3.68 -9.25
CA THR A 343 10.42 -2.51 -8.35
C THR A 343 11.08 -1.26 -8.95
N ARG A 344 12.11 -1.44 -9.79
CA ARG A 344 12.89 -0.32 -10.36
C ARG A 344 12.12 0.49 -11.43
N GLN A 345 11.14 -0.12 -12.09
CA GLN A 345 10.39 0.53 -13.16
C GLN A 345 9.15 1.29 -12.65
N SER A 346 8.79 1.14 -11.36
CA SER A 346 7.55 1.69 -10.82
C SER A 346 7.68 2.28 -9.41
N LEU A 347 8.77 3.01 -9.15
CA LEU A 347 9.01 3.68 -7.86
C LEU A 347 7.82 4.56 -7.42
N SER A 348 7.12 5.20 -8.35
CA SER A 348 5.90 5.97 -8.05
C SER A 348 4.77 5.08 -7.54
N ALA A 349 4.54 3.92 -8.17
CA ALA A 349 3.52 2.99 -7.68
C ALA A 349 3.89 2.44 -6.31
N LEU A 350 5.17 2.13 -6.05
CA LEU A 350 5.62 1.67 -4.72
C LEU A 350 5.31 2.68 -3.63
N TRP A 351 5.61 3.96 -3.86
CA TRP A 351 5.29 5.03 -2.93
C TRP A 351 3.77 5.17 -2.70
N THR A 352 2.98 5.17 -3.77
CA THR A 352 1.51 5.20 -3.72
C THR A 352 0.97 4.03 -2.90
N LEU A 353 1.44 2.83 -3.20
CA LEU A 353 1.10 1.58 -2.53
C LEU A 353 1.52 1.52 -1.06
N ALA A 354 2.54 2.27 -0.66
CA ALA A 354 2.91 2.39 0.74
C ALA A 354 1.89 3.23 1.53
N TYR A 355 1.35 4.26 0.89
CA TYR A 355 0.39 5.17 1.51
C TYR A 355 -0.99 4.55 1.68
N THR A 356 -1.36 3.59 0.85
CA THR A 356 -2.70 2.95 0.93
C THR A 356 -2.79 1.87 2.00
N ARG A 357 -1.71 1.61 2.75
CA ARG A 357 -1.57 0.39 3.55
C ARG A 357 -1.24 0.65 5.02
N PRO A 358 -1.99 0.10 5.98
CA PRO A 358 -1.66 0.26 7.39
C PRO A 358 -0.68 -0.80 7.94
N SER A 359 -0.17 -0.48 9.12
CA SER A 359 0.50 -1.41 10.03
C SER A 359 0.13 -1.08 11.47
N SER A 360 0.14 -2.08 12.36
CA SER A 360 -0.07 -1.86 13.81
C SER A 360 0.99 -0.97 14.43
N ARG A 361 2.20 -0.95 13.85
CA ARG A 361 3.28 -0.02 14.22
C ARG A 361 3.49 0.96 13.07
N PRO A 362 3.19 2.26 13.24
CA PRO A 362 3.34 3.24 12.18
C PRO A 362 4.72 3.25 11.49
N VAL A 363 5.79 3.02 12.24
CA VAL A 363 7.16 2.96 11.69
C VAL A 363 7.36 1.81 10.69
N ASN A 364 6.64 0.70 10.82
CA ASN A 364 6.77 -0.45 9.94
C ASN A 364 6.33 -0.14 8.50
N MET A 365 5.47 0.88 8.29
CA MET A 365 5.15 1.36 6.94
C MET A 365 6.35 1.95 6.21
N VAL A 366 7.31 2.51 6.95
CA VAL A 366 8.58 2.99 6.38
C VAL A 366 9.51 1.81 6.17
N PHE A 367 9.55 0.90 7.14
CA PHE A 367 10.46 -0.24 7.11
C PHE A 367 10.18 -1.19 5.95
N SER A 368 8.91 -1.36 5.59
CA SER A 368 8.51 -2.17 4.43
C SER A 368 8.91 -1.60 3.06
N LEU A 369 9.48 -0.39 3.00
CA LEU A 369 9.92 0.25 1.76
C LEU A 369 11.44 0.30 1.59
N MET A 370 12.22 0.09 2.64
CA MET A 370 13.65 0.42 2.63
C MET A 370 14.39 -0.28 1.49
N ASP A 371 14.41 -1.61 1.48
CA ASP A 371 15.15 -2.37 0.46
C ASP A 371 14.47 -2.27 -0.93
N LEU A 372 13.14 -2.07 -0.98
CA LEU A 372 12.43 -1.79 -2.25
C LEU A 372 12.95 -0.51 -2.92
N LEU A 373 13.35 0.47 -2.11
CA LEU A 373 13.95 1.73 -2.54
C LEU A 373 15.50 1.68 -2.55
N GLY A 374 16.09 0.52 -2.26
CA GLY A 374 17.54 0.31 -2.27
C GLY A 374 18.28 0.95 -1.10
N VAL A 375 17.60 1.17 0.04
CA VAL A 375 18.20 1.68 1.27
C VAL A 375 18.06 0.69 2.42
N ASN A 376 18.84 0.86 3.48
CA ASN A 376 18.72 0.08 4.70
C ASN A 376 18.89 1.03 5.90
N LEU A 377 17.85 1.18 6.71
CA LEU A 377 17.90 2.01 7.92
C LEU A 377 18.12 1.14 9.14
N ASP A 378 18.86 1.66 10.11
CA ASP A 378 18.98 1.05 11.43
C ASP A 378 17.65 1.21 12.20
N VAL A 379 16.88 0.13 12.23
CA VAL A 379 15.53 0.12 12.83
C VAL A 379 15.55 0.35 14.35
N GLU A 380 16.71 0.17 15.02
CA GLU A 380 16.82 0.36 16.47
C GLU A 380 16.72 1.83 16.89
N GLN A 381 16.93 2.76 15.95
CA GLN A 381 16.92 4.21 16.17
C GLN A 381 15.52 4.82 16.23
N PHE A 382 14.47 4.01 16.03
CA PHE A 382 13.09 4.47 15.91
C PHE A 382 12.16 3.78 16.91
N LEU A 383 11.29 4.57 17.53
CA LEU A 383 10.16 4.06 18.29
C LEU A 383 8.99 3.66 17.36
N PRO A 384 8.08 2.76 17.78
CA PRO A 384 6.96 2.29 16.95
C PRO A 384 6.11 3.40 16.31
N GLU A 385 5.93 4.51 17.00
CA GLU A 385 5.14 5.68 16.62
C GLU A 385 5.89 6.71 15.78
N GLU A 386 7.24 6.61 15.65
CA GLU A 386 8.10 7.61 14.98
C GLU A 386 8.08 7.49 13.44
N ARG A 387 6.89 7.32 12.83
CA ARG A 387 6.71 7.21 11.37
C ARG A 387 7.35 8.38 10.61
N THR A 388 7.13 9.61 11.09
CA THR A 388 7.57 10.83 10.41
C THR A 388 9.08 10.97 10.39
N LYS A 389 9.72 10.72 11.54
CA LYS A 389 11.19 10.70 11.66
C LYS A 389 11.81 9.63 10.76
N ALA A 390 11.23 8.42 10.75
CA ALA A 390 11.66 7.36 9.87
C ALA A 390 11.46 7.72 8.38
N THR A 391 10.36 8.39 8.03
CA THR A 391 10.10 8.85 6.66
C THR A 391 11.12 9.88 6.20
N ILE A 392 11.47 10.86 7.05
CA ILE A 392 12.52 11.84 6.76
C ILE A 392 13.85 11.12 6.50
N LYS A 393 14.23 10.18 7.38
CA LYS A 393 15.46 9.42 7.24
C LYS A 393 15.48 8.56 5.97
N LEU A 394 14.36 7.90 5.64
CA LEU A 394 14.19 7.15 4.40
C LEU A 394 14.46 8.05 3.18
N ILE A 395 13.81 9.21 3.12
CA ILE A 395 13.98 10.16 2.02
C ILE A 395 15.43 10.65 1.94
N GLN A 396 16.07 10.95 3.07
CA GLN A 396 17.48 11.33 3.12
C GLN A 396 18.39 10.27 2.49
N GLU A 397 18.23 9.00 2.84
CA GLU A 397 19.05 7.92 2.28
C GLU A 397 18.73 7.69 0.80
N VAL A 398 17.46 7.75 0.38
CA VAL A 398 17.06 7.65 -1.03
C VAL A 398 17.69 8.75 -1.88
N MET A 399 17.78 9.97 -1.36
CA MET A 399 18.38 11.10 -2.09
C MET A 399 19.91 10.99 -2.23
N LYS A 400 20.58 10.23 -1.36
CA LYS A 400 22.02 9.96 -1.47
C LYS A 400 22.35 8.91 -2.54
N LEU A 401 21.39 8.10 -2.96
CA LEU A 401 21.60 7.10 -4.01
C LEU A 401 21.96 7.76 -5.35
N GLN A 402 22.77 7.07 -6.16
CA GLN A 402 23.09 7.53 -7.51
C GLN A 402 21.80 7.64 -8.35
N GLY A 403 21.43 8.87 -8.71
CA GLY A 403 20.21 9.12 -9.46
C GLY A 403 18.95 9.27 -8.60
N GLY A 404 19.09 9.46 -7.28
CA GLY A 404 18.00 9.81 -6.37
C GLY A 404 17.17 11.00 -6.90
N ARG A 405 15.84 10.83 -6.87
CA ARG A 405 14.86 11.78 -7.41
C ARG A 405 13.70 11.91 -6.44
N ALA A 406 13.11 13.11 -6.39
CA ALA A 406 12.00 13.42 -5.50
C ALA A 406 10.64 12.87 -5.99
N ILE A 407 10.56 11.55 -6.18
CA ILE A 407 9.37 10.86 -6.71
C ILE A 407 8.20 10.90 -5.71
N TRP A 408 8.47 11.04 -4.41
CA TRP A 408 7.42 11.17 -3.40
C TRP A 408 6.55 12.43 -3.58
N LEU A 409 7.03 13.46 -4.29
CA LEU A 409 6.27 14.68 -4.56
C LEU A 409 5.01 14.43 -5.38
N TYR A 410 4.98 13.32 -6.13
CA TYR A 410 3.89 12.97 -7.04
C TYR A 410 2.92 11.95 -6.42
N ILE A 411 3.07 11.62 -5.13
CA ILE A 411 2.10 10.79 -4.42
C ILE A 411 0.85 11.63 -4.19
N ALA A 412 -0.24 11.23 -4.83
CA ALA A 412 -1.57 11.82 -4.72
C ALA A 412 -1.60 13.35 -4.49
N PRO A 413 -1.05 14.19 -5.39
CA PRO A 413 -0.90 15.63 -5.14
C PRO A 413 -2.21 16.41 -5.01
N TRP A 414 -3.35 15.76 -5.27
CA TRP A 414 -4.69 16.28 -5.06
C TRP A 414 -5.20 16.08 -3.62
N VAL A 415 -4.60 15.17 -2.85
CA VAL A 415 -4.85 15.03 -1.41
C VAL A 415 -4.20 16.20 -0.68
N LYS A 416 -4.77 16.58 0.47
CA LYS A 416 -4.23 17.65 1.32
C LYS A 416 -2.75 17.39 1.64
N PRO A 417 -1.87 18.41 1.67
CA PRO A 417 -0.51 18.25 2.17
C PRO A 417 -0.47 17.79 3.63
N SER A 418 0.53 17.00 3.99
CA SER A 418 0.76 16.63 5.39
C SER A 418 1.09 17.87 6.23
N ARG A 419 0.54 17.89 7.45
CA ARG A 419 0.83 18.91 8.45
C ARG A 419 2.23 18.77 9.05
N GLU A 420 2.89 17.64 8.86
CA GLU A 420 4.22 17.36 9.42
C GLU A 420 5.33 17.48 8.37
N ILE A 421 5.05 17.06 7.13
CA ILE A 421 5.98 17.13 5.99
C ILE A 421 5.18 17.55 4.74
N SER A 422 5.07 18.85 4.50
CA SER A 422 4.16 19.38 3.46
C SER A 422 4.43 18.88 2.03
N THR A 423 5.62 18.36 1.73
CA THR A 423 5.95 17.74 0.43
C THR A 423 5.27 16.39 0.20
N LEU A 424 4.70 15.79 1.24
CA LEU A 424 3.93 14.55 1.19
C LEU A 424 2.43 14.87 1.25
N PRO A 425 1.55 13.99 0.72
CA PRO A 425 0.15 14.06 1.07
C PRO A 425 -0.04 13.80 2.57
N GLU A 426 -1.20 14.16 3.08
CA GLU A 426 -1.66 13.81 4.41
C GLU A 426 -1.36 12.33 4.68
N MET A 427 -0.84 12.04 5.86
CA MET A 427 -0.56 10.65 6.24
C MET A 427 -1.90 10.03 6.62
N PRO A 428 -2.31 8.89 6.03
CA PRO A 428 -3.58 8.28 6.37
C PRO A 428 -3.55 7.78 7.81
N GLU A 429 -4.71 7.84 8.45
CA GLU A 429 -4.97 7.21 9.72
C GLU A 429 -4.90 5.69 9.53
N THR A 430 -4.07 5.04 10.33
CA THR A 430 -3.92 3.58 10.35
C THR A 430 -4.57 3.02 11.60
N SER A 431 -5.34 1.96 11.44
CA SER A 431 -5.94 1.21 12.55
C SER A 431 -5.50 -0.25 12.50
N GLU A 432 -5.61 -0.93 13.63
CA GLU A 432 -5.48 -2.40 13.68
C GLU A 432 -6.55 -3.10 12.83
N SER A 433 -7.65 -2.42 12.48
CA SER A 433 -8.73 -2.94 11.64
C SER A 433 -8.35 -3.16 10.17
N GLY A 434 -7.07 -3.01 9.83
CA GLY A 434 -6.50 -3.49 8.57
C GLY A 434 -6.65 -2.55 7.38
N ARG A 435 -7.31 -1.39 7.48
CA ARG A 435 -7.44 -0.42 6.36
C ARG A 435 -6.97 0.98 6.73
N ALA A 436 -6.46 1.71 5.73
CA ALA A 436 -5.99 3.08 5.86
C ALA A 436 -7.06 4.08 5.40
N TYR A 437 -7.20 5.21 6.09
CA TYR A 437 -8.26 6.20 5.81
C TYR A 437 -7.72 7.63 5.80
N PHE A 438 -8.34 8.48 4.97
CA PHE A 438 -8.22 9.93 5.05
C PHE A 438 -9.46 10.55 5.66
N SER A 439 -9.24 11.60 6.46
CA SER A 439 -10.30 12.40 7.05
C SER A 439 -10.69 13.55 6.11
N THR A 440 -11.91 13.50 5.59
CA THR A 440 -12.48 14.53 4.71
C THR A 440 -13.59 15.31 5.43
N SER A 441 -14.00 16.45 4.87
CA SER A 441 -15.14 17.22 5.42
C SER A 441 -16.47 16.47 5.37
N THR A 442 -16.58 15.45 4.52
CA THR A 442 -17.77 14.61 4.33
C THR A 442 -17.68 13.26 5.05
N GLY A 443 -16.60 12.99 5.78
CA GLY A 443 -16.37 11.74 6.52
C GLY A 443 -15.04 11.07 6.19
N LYS A 444 -14.85 9.83 6.65
CA LYS A 444 -13.66 9.03 6.35
C LYS A 444 -13.78 8.40 4.96
N VAL A 445 -12.70 8.47 4.18
CA VAL A 445 -12.59 7.83 2.85
C VAL A 445 -11.41 6.86 2.90
N LEU A 446 -11.52 5.70 2.26
CA LEU A 446 -10.41 4.77 2.15
C LEU A 446 -9.22 5.43 1.43
N ALA A 447 -8.02 5.18 1.94
CA ALA A 447 -6.81 5.76 1.37
C ALA A 447 -6.61 5.34 -0.10
N ILE A 448 -6.91 4.08 -0.43
CA ILE A 448 -6.86 3.55 -1.78
C ILE A 448 -7.82 4.31 -2.71
N ASP A 449 -9.08 4.49 -2.33
CA ASP A 449 -10.08 5.19 -3.14
C ASP A 449 -9.66 6.64 -3.38
N ALA A 450 -9.24 7.35 -2.34
CA ALA A 450 -8.80 8.74 -2.45
C ALA A 450 -7.56 8.90 -3.35
N ILE A 451 -6.65 7.93 -3.32
CA ILE A 451 -5.42 7.90 -4.11
C ILE A 451 -5.66 7.41 -5.55
N CYS A 452 -6.73 6.67 -5.80
CA CYS A 452 -7.12 6.23 -7.14
C CYS A 452 -8.09 7.19 -7.83
N ALA A 453 -8.68 8.16 -7.09
CA ALA A 453 -9.74 9.04 -7.58
C ALA A 453 -9.34 10.03 -8.70
N GLU A 454 -8.05 10.28 -8.96
CA GLU A 454 -7.62 11.26 -9.96
C GLU A 454 -6.71 10.62 -11.03
N GLU A 455 -7.36 10.19 -12.11
CA GLU A 455 -6.72 9.50 -13.24
C GLU A 455 -5.61 10.30 -13.91
N ARG A 456 -5.71 11.63 -13.94
CA ARG A 456 -4.71 12.49 -14.59
C ARG A 456 -3.33 12.09 -14.11
N TRP A 457 -3.09 12.07 -12.80
CA TRP A 457 -1.78 11.74 -12.24
C TRP A 457 -1.33 10.29 -12.42
N ARG A 458 -2.23 9.39 -12.85
CA ARG A 458 -1.93 7.97 -13.12
C ARG A 458 -1.58 7.73 -14.60
N ALA A 459 -2.22 8.44 -15.53
CA ALA A 459 -2.14 8.18 -16.97
C ALA A 459 -0.95 8.81 -17.72
N GLY A 460 0.02 9.40 -17.02
CA GLY A 460 1.18 10.05 -17.64
C GLY A 460 2.45 9.72 -16.88
N GLY A 461 3.46 9.18 -17.58
CA GLY A 461 4.74 8.84 -16.99
C GLY A 461 5.36 10.00 -16.18
N LEU A 462 6.27 9.66 -15.27
CA LEU A 462 6.85 10.64 -14.35
C LEU A 462 7.44 11.85 -15.08
N PRO A 463 7.18 13.09 -14.61
CA PRO A 463 7.74 14.27 -15.23
C PRO A 463 9.27 14.25 -15.24
N ASN A 464 9.88 14.75 -16.33
CA ASN A 464 11.32 14.74 -16.54
C ASN A 464 11.87 16.14 -16.91
N PRO A 465 12.83 16.71 -16.16
CA PRO A 465 13.47 16.15 -14.98
C PRO A 465 12.55 16.18 -13.76
N THR A 466 12.64 15.11 -12.97
CA THR A 466 12.14 15.08 -11.59
C THR A 466 13.13 15.83 -10.69
N PRO A 467 12.68 16.63 -9.70
CA PRO A 467 13.59 17.37 -8.82
C PRO A 467 14.62 16.48 -8.14
N LYS A 468 15.82 17.04 -7.96
CA LYS A 468 16.93 16.48 -7.19
C LYS A 468 17.33 17.49 -6.12
N GLY A 469 17.88 17.00 -5.02
CA GLY A 469 18.17 17.84 -3.86
C GLY A 469 18.52 17.00 -2.64
N GLU A 470 18.39 17.60 -1.47
CA GLU A 470 18.65 16.97 -0.17
C GLU A 470 17.51 17.21 0.80
N MET A 471 17.34 16.32 1.79
CA MET A 471 16.34 16.46 2.83
C MET A 471 17.03 16.79 4.15
N THR A 472 16.65 17.90 4.78
CA THR A 472 17.14 18.28 6.12
C THR A 472 16.53 17.39 7.20
N ASP A 473 17.14 17.38 8.39
CA ASP A 473 16.64 16.60 9.55
C ASP A 473 15.26 17.07 10.02
N SER A 474 14.87 18.31 9.72
CA SER A 474 13.55 18.87 10.01
C SER A 474 12.51 18.62 8.91
N GLY A 475 12.83 17.81 7.89
CA GLY A 475 11.88 17.45 6.85
C GLY A 475 11.66 18.52 5.77
N TYR A 476 12.60 19.45 5.59
CA TYR A 476 12.62 20.36 4.43
C TYR A 476 13.48 19.79 3.30
N PHE A 477 12.87 19.63 2.13
CA PHE A 477 13.54 19.27 0.89
C PHE A 477 14.13 20.52 0.22
N VAL A 478 15.45 20.53 0.06
CA VAL A 478 16.23 21.63 -0.49
C VAL A 478 16.54 21.33 -1.96
N PHE A 479 16.07 22.18 -2.87
CA PHE A 479 16.31 22.02 -4.30
C PHE A 479 16.19 23.34 -5.06
N THR A 480 16.85 23.42 -6.22
CA THR A 480 16.72 24.57 -7.13
C THR A 480 15.64 24.31 -8.17
N ALA A 481 14.76 25.29 -8.39
CA ALA A 481 13.71 25.22 -9.40
C ALA A 481 13.53 26.55 -10.13
N LYS A 482 12.98 26.48 -11.34
CA LYS A 482 12.50 27.66 -12.08
C LYS A 482 11.17 28.11 -11.48
N ALA A 483 11.12 29.35 -11.02
CA ALA A 483 10.06 29.89 -10.18
C ALA A 483 9.59 31.26 -10.65
N ALA A 484 8.29 31.54 -10.49
CA ALA A 484 7.68 32.83 -10.73
C ALA A 484 6.89 33.26 -9.49
N LEU A 485 7.03 34.53 -9.12
CA LEU A 485 6.34 35.09 -7.97
C LEU A 485 4.85 35.23 -8.30
N VAL A 486 3.98 34.76 -7.40
CA VAL A 486 2.53 34.89 -7.56
C VAL A 486 2.10 36.25 -7.02
N SER A 487 1.73 37.15 -7.94
CA SER A 487 1.12 38.43 -7.57
C SER A 487 -0.27 38.17 -6.98
N ILE A 488 -0.44 38.40 -5.68
CA ILE A 488 -1.77 38.43 -5.05
C ILE A 488 -2.49 39.66 -5.61
N VAL A 489 -3.26 39.47 -6.69
CA VAL A 489 -4.29 40.43 -7.05
C VAL A 489 -5.31 40.35 -5.92
N GLN A 490 -5.33 41.37 -5.05
CA GLN A 490 -6.44 41.58 -4.14
C GLN A 490 -7.71 41.43 -4.96
N ALA A 491 -8.62 40.56 -4.53
CA ALA A 491 -9.98 40.56 -5.03
C ALA A 491 -10.59 41.93 -4.72
N GLN A 492 -10.36 42.90 -5.60
CA GLN A 492 -11.06 44.16 -5.61
C GLN A 492 -12.43 43.92 -6.23
N ASP A 493 -13.42 44.07 -5.37
CA ASP A 493 -14.63 44.84 -5.67
C ASP A 493 -15.46 44.37 -6.86
N SER A 494 -16.23 43.29 -6.64
CA SER A 494 -17.60 43.25 -7.17
C SER A 494 -18.58 43.54 -6.03
N GLU A 495 -18.91 44.82 -5.92
CA GLU A 495 -20.16 45.40 -5.39
C GLU A 495 -20.85 44.69 -4.19
N ASN A 496 -20.54 45.12 -2.96
CA ASN A 496 -21.53 45.39 -1.90
C ASN A 496 -20.86 45.92 -0.60
N PRO A 497 -21.17 47.15 -0.15
CA PRO A 497 -20.64 47.68 1.11
C PRO A 497 -21.50 47.18 2.27
N GLY A 498 -21.11 46.08 2.91
CA GLY A 498 -21.87 45.56 4.05
C GLY A 498 -21.21 44.42 4.83
N LYS A 499 -20.66 44.80 6.00
CA LYS A 499 -20.47 43.99 7.22
C LYS A 499 -19.20 43.11 7.36
N MET A 500 -18.38 43.52 8.33
CA MET A 500 -17.59 42.71 9.26
C MET A 500 -16.52 41.71 8.75
N ALA A 501 -16.21 41.63 7.46
CA ALA A 501 -15.05 40.85 6.99
C ALA A 501 -13.72 41.63 7.08
N GLY A 502 -13.75 42.96 6.97
CA GLY A 502 -12.55 43.80 6.86
C GLY A 502 -11.73 43.99 8.14
N ARG A 503 -12.25 43.58 9.31
CA ARG A 503 -11.57 43.84 10.59
C ARG A 503 -10.65 42.71 11.07
N LEU A 504 -10.87 41.48 10.60
CA LEU A 504 -10.00 40.34 10.94
C LEU A 504 -8.72 40.31 10.11
N VAL A 505 -8.74 40.90 8.90
CA VAL A 505 -7.58 40.98 7.98
C VAL A 505 -6.55 42.03 8.43
N SER A 506 -6.94 42.96 9.30
CA SER A 506 -6.07 44.07 9.74
C SER A 506 -5.13 43.71 10.90
N MET A 507 -5.42 42.63 11.66
CA MET A 507 -4.64 42.28 12.87
C MET A 507 -3.51 41.25 12.64
N THR A 508 -3.38 40.68 11.44
CA THR A 508 -2.35 39.66 11.11
C THR A 508 -1.12 40.21 10.38
N LYS A 509 -1.08 41.51 10.08
CA LYS A 509 -0.06 42.16 9.24
C LYS A 509 1.33 42.37 9.87
N ALA A 510 1.60 41.85 11.07
CA ALA A 510 2.87 42.07 11.75
C ALA A 510 3.96 41.02 11.46
N TYR A 511 3.64 39.92 10.75
CA TYR A 511 4.61 38.86 10.40
C TYR A 511 4.42 38.23 8.99
N ASP A 512 3.47 38.72 8.20
CA ASP A 512 2.96 38.02 7.01
C ASP A 512 3.53 38.55 5.68
N ASP A 513 4.82 38.30 5.44
CA ASP A 513 5.40 38.33 4.09
C ASP A 513 5.07 37.00 3.38
N ARG A 514 3.78 36.69 3.17
CA ARG A 514 3.29 35.43 2.53
C ARG A 514 3.59 35.39 1.03
N GLU A 515 4.85 35.53 0.71
CA GLU A 515 5.42 35.37 -0.60
C GLU A 515 5.04 33.98 -1.13
N THR A 516 4.25 33.95 -2.20
CA THR A 516 3.82 32.71 -2.84
C THR A 516 4.53 32.54 -4.17
N TRP A 517 5.05 31.35 -4.44
CA TRP A 517 5.79 31.02 -5.66
C TRP A 517 5.14 29.87 -6.40
N ALA A 518 5.02 30.02 -7.72
CA ALA A 518 4.75 28.90 -8.61
C ALA A 518 6.08 28.40 -9.17
N ILE A 519 6.38 27.12 -8.96
CA ILE A 519 7.64 26.50 -9.38
C ILE A 519 7.40 25.36 -10.36
N ILE A 520 8.32 25.16 -11.30
CA ILE A 520 8.29 24.03 -12.24
C ILE A 520 9.01 22.85 -11.61
N ILE A 521 8.29 21.74 -11.45
CA ILE A 521 8.79 20.46 -10.94
C ILE A 521 8.66 19.34 -11.96
N GLY A 522 8.36 19.67 -13.22
CA GLY A 522 8.20 18.67 -14.25
C GLY A 522 7.91 19.28 -15.60
N ARG A 523 8.43 18.67 -16.65
CA ARG A 523 8.20 19.07 -18.03
C ARG A 523 8.06 17.82 -18.89
N LEU A 524 6.89 17.58 -19.46
CA LEU A 524 6.63 16.42 -20.30
C LEU A 524 6.40 16.88 -21.73
N ARG A 525 7.03 16.20 -22.69
CA ARG A 525 6.68 16.40 -24.10
C ARG A 525 5.37 15.69 -24.37
N ASN A 526 4.34 16.42 -24.79
CA ASN A 526 3.05 15.84 -25.08
C ASN A 526 2.95 15.53 -26.58
N TRP A 527 2.47 14.33 -26.89
CA TRP A 527 2.36 13.84 -28.26
C TRP A 527 0.92 13.77 -28.79
N ASN A 528 -0.07 13.88 -27.91
CA ASN A 528 -1.49 13.64 -28.21
C ASN A 528 -2.32 14.93 -28.11
N ARG A 529 -1.74 16.07 -27.75
CA ARG A 529 -2.45 17.35 -27.71
C ARG A 529 -2.33 18.11 -29.01
N ASN A 530 -3.45 18.64 -29.47
CA ASN A 530 -3.50 19.58 -30.56
C ASN A 530 -2.77 20.87 -30.15
N PRO A 531 -1.74 21.31 -30.90
CA PRO A 531 -1.02 22.54 -30.56
C PRO A 531 -1.91 23.79 -30.57
N LYS A 532 -2.98 23.83 -31.35
CA LYS A 532 -3.85 25.02 -31.45
C LYS A 532 -4.96 25.05 -30.41
N THR A 533 -5.59 23.90 -30.17
CA THR A 533 -6.79 23.83 -29.30
C THR A 533 -6.48 23.37 -27.87
N TRP A 534 -5.28 22.83 -27.63
CA TRP A 534 -4.87 22.18 -26.36
C TRP A 534 -5.73 20.96 -25.96
N LYS A 535 -6.62 20.52 -26.84
CA LYS A 535 -7.44 19.32 -26.64
C LYS A 535 -6.60 18.06 -26.89
N VAL A 536 -6.89 17.01 -26.12
CA VAL A 536 -6.35 15.67 -26.38
C VAL A 536 -7.05 15.12 -27.63
N GLU A 537 -6.27 14.67 -28.60
CA GLU A 537 -6.70 14.06 -29.85
C GLU A 537 -6.07 12.67 -29.97
N PRO A 538 -6.81 11.64 -30.44
CA PRO A 538 -6.25 10.31 -30.67
C PRO A 538 -5.10 10.38 -31.67
N MET A 539 -3.95 9.82 -31.33
CA MET A 539 -2.83 9.77 -32.26
C MET A 539 -3.10 8.71 -33.34
N SER A 540 -3.20 9.13 -34.60
CA SER A 540 -3.21 8.18 -35.71
C SER A 540 -1.83 7.55 -35.88
N TYR A 541 -1.77 6.23 -36.00
CA TYR A 541 -0.52 5.51 -36.21
C TYR A 541 0.20 6.04 -37.46
N GLY A 542 1.46 6.46 -37.31
CA GLY A 542 2.27 7.02 -38.40
C GLY A 542 2.09 8.52 -38.66
N ALA A 543 1.20 9.23 -37.94
CA ALA A 543 1.08 10.67 -38.05
C ALA A 543 2.33 11.40 -37.50
N PRO A 544 2.72 12.55 -38.07
CA PRO A 544 3.83 13.35 -37.55
C PRO A 544 3.50 13.81 -36.14
N LYS A 545 4.44 13.57 -35.23
CA LYS A 545 4.29 13.95 -33.83
C LYS A 545 4.29 15.48 -33.69
N PRO A 546 3.40 16.07 -32.88
CA PRO A 546 3.36 17.52 -32.71
C PRO A 546 4.66 18.04 -32.09
N GLU A 547 5.36 18.92 -32.81
CA GLU A 547 6.59 19.54 -32.31
C GLU A 547 6.28 20.70 -31.36
N GLY A 548 7.12 20.86 -30.32
CA GLY A 548 7.07 22.02 -29.42
C GLY A 548 5.94 22.04 -28.40
N VAL A 549 5.15 20.97 -28.26
CA VAL A 549 4.07 20.87 -27.27
C VAL A 549 4.61 20.28 -25.97
N PHE A 550 4.66 21.09 -24.91
CA PHE A 550 5.14 20.68 -23.59
C PHE A 550 4.11 20.99 -22.51
N GLU A 551 3.95 20.02 -21.61
CA GLU A 551 3.15 20.12 -20.40
C GLU A 551 4.08 20.35 -19.21
N LEU A 552 3.74 21.36 -18.40
CA LEU A 552 4.40 21.61 -17.13
C LEU A 552 3.64 20.93 -15.99
N THR A 553 4.42 20.42 -15.04
CA THR A 553 3.95 20.11 -13.69
C THR A 553 4.48 21.18 -12.77
N MET A 554 3.56 21.83 -12.05
CA MET A 554 3.89 22.98 -11.22
C MET A 554 3.47 22.75 -9.77
N MET A 555 4.27 23.27 -8.85
CA MET A 555 4.00 23.27 -7.42
C MET A 555 3.87 24.71 -6.94
N LEU A 556 2.88 24.96 -6.08
CA LEU A 556 2.64 26.24 -5.45
C LEU A 556 3.17 26.20 -4.01
N LEU A 557 4.02 27.16 -3.67
CA LEU A 557 4.74 27.25 -2.41
C LEU A 557 4.38 28.55 -1.69
N GLU A 558 4.07 28.47 -0.40
CA GLU A 558 3.82 29.64 0.45
C GLU A 558 4.96 29.77 1.47
N LYS A 559 5.56 30.96 1.55
CA LYS A 559 6.58 31.28 2.55
C LYS A 559 5.93 31.38 3.92
N HIS A 560 6.51 30.71 4.90
CA HIS A 560 5.99 30.76 6.28
C HIS A 560 7.07 31.12 7.32
N LYS A 561 8.36 31.04 6.97
CA LYS A 561 9.49 31.56 7.75
C LYS A 561 10.62 32.00 6.80
N PHE A 562 11.70 32.55 7.33
CA PHE A 562 12.87 32.96 6.56
C PHE A 562 13.40 31.78 5.71
N ASP A 563 13.30 31.91 4.38
CA ASP A 563 13.63 30.91 3.36
C ASP A 563 13.01 29.51 3.55
N LEU A 564 11.92 29.39 4.32
CA LEU A 564 11.18 28.14 4.49
C LEU A 564 9.78 28.26 3.89
N TYR A 565 9.44 27.24 3.11
CA TYR A 565 8.21 27.17 2.33
C TYR A 565 7.48 25.88 2.64
N HIS A 566 6.15 25.92 2.58
CA HIS A 566 5.34 24.71 2.54
C HIS A 566 4.60 24.60 1.20
N ARG A 567 4.39 23.36 0.74
CA ARG A 567 3.57 23.07 -0.43
C ARG A 567 2.10 23.34 -0.08
N VAL A 568 1.42 24.15 -0.89
CA VAL A 568 -0.04 24.39 -0.78
C VAL A 568 -0.82 23.80 -1.94
N GLY A 569 -0.20 23.58 -3.09
CA GLY A 569 -0.91 23.08 -4.27
C GLY A 569 0.04 22.49 -5.30
N MET A 570 -0.49 21.62 -6.14
CA MET A 570 0.25 21.01 -7.24
C MET A 570 -0.71 20.64 -8.36
N GLU A 571 -0.32 21.00 -9.59
CA GLU A 571 -1.14 20.86 -10.80
C GLU A 571 -0.25 20.41 -11.97
N ARG A 572 -0.84 19.69 -12.93
CA ARG A 572 -0.18 19.15 -14.12
C ARG A 572 -0.96 19.50 -15.38
N GLU A 573 -0.41 19.13 -16.54
CA GLU A 573 -1.02 19.37 -17.86
C GLU A 573 -1.17 20.87 -18.18
N ILE A 574 -0.27 21.68 -17.62
CA ILE A 574 -0.21 23.12 -17.86
C ILE A 574 0.53 23.34 -19.19
N ASP A 575 -0.08 24.05 -20.13
CA ASP A 575 0.59 24.41 -21.38
C ASP A 575 1.80 25.31 -21.09
N GLU A 576 3.00 24.90 -21.49
CA GLU A 576 4.21 25.71 -21.25
C GLU A 576 4.08 27.10 -21.90
N ARG A 577 3.41 27.20 -23.04
CA ARG A 577 3.34 28.43 -23.86
C ARG A 577 2.56 29.55 -23.19
N ILE A 578 1.54 29.22 -22.39
CA ILE A 578 0.79 30.24 -21.64
C ILE A 578 1.63 30.86 -20.53
N THR A 579 2.78 30.26 -20.18
CA THR A 579 3.70 30.78 -19.16
C THR A 579 4.91 31.51 -19.75
N ALA A 580 4.96 31.70 -21.07
CA ALA A 580 6.13 32.24 -21.77
C ALA A 580 6.53 33.66 -21.32
N ASN A 581 5.55 34.47 -20.91
CA ASN A 581 5.77 35.87 -20.51
C ASN A 581 5.93 36.06 -18.99
N TRP A 582 6.00 34.98 -18.21
CA TRP A 582 6.19 35.10 -16.77
C TRP A 582 7.64 35.45 -16.43
N ASP A 583 7.85 36.19 -15.34
CA ASP A 583 9.18 36.53 -14.81
C ASP A 583 9.80 35.32 -14.08
N TRP A 584 10.29 34.37 -14.88
CA TRP A 584 10.89 33.14 -14.37
C TRP A 584 12.33 33.35 -13.90
N LYS A 585 12.62 32.95 -12.66
CA LYS A 585 13.96 32.95 -12.07
C LYS A 585 14.29 31.59 -11.49
N TYR A 586 15.56 31.20 -11.55
CA TYR A 586 16.04 30.05 -10.79
C TYR A 586 16.34 30.48 -9.36
N ARG A 587 15.80 29.73 -8.39
CA ARG A 587 16.01 29.97 -6.97
C ARG A 587 16.06 28.63 -6.24
N GLU A 588 16.81 28.59 -5.15
CA GLU A 588 16.78 27.49 -4.19
C GLU A 588 15.59 27.63 -3.22
N PHE A 589 14.89 26.53 -2.99
CA PHE A 589 13.77 26.45 -2.07
C PHE A 589 14.01 25.37 -1.02
N LYS A 590 13.62 25.66 0.21
CA LYS A 590 13.52 24.68 1.31
C LYS A 590 12.05 24.42 1.56
N VAL A 591 11.53 23.35 0.96
CA VAL A 591 10.10 23.03 0.95
C VAL A 591 9.83 21.83 1.83
N GLY A 592 8.91 21.93 2.77
CA GLY A 592 8.55 20.79 3.61
C GLY A 592 8.18 21.23 5.02
N GLY A 593 8.65 20.46 6.00
CA GLY A 593 8.35 20.64 7.42
C GLY A 593 6.86 20.78 7.71
N PRO A 594 6.52 21.36 8.88
CA PRO A 594 5.13 21.54 9.25
C PRO A 594 4.39 22.48 8.29
N GLY A 595 3.34 21.95 7.66
CA GLY A 595 2.53 22.66 6.66
C GLY A 595 1.18 23.11 7.21
N ARG A 596 0.51 24.01 6.48
CA ARG A 596 -0.87 24.43 6.77
C ARG A 596 -1.88 23.27 6.78
N GLY A 597 -1.60 22.19 6.05
CA GLY A 597 -2.51 21.06 5.92
C GLY A 597 -3.73 21.34 5.03
N GLU A 598 -3.66 22.39 4.22
CA GLU A 598 -4.71 22.78 3.29
C GLU A 598 -4.16 22.75 1.86
N ARG A 599 -5.03 22.33 0.94
CA ARG A 599 -4.72 22.34 -0.49
C ARG A 599 -5.47 23.47 -1.18
N VAL A 600 -4.77 24.20 -2.05
CA VAL A 600 -5.38 25.20 -2.93
C VAL A 600 -5.19 24.79 -4.39
N ARG A 601 -6.24 24.95 -5.20
CA ARG A 601 -6.19 24.81 -6.65
C ARG A 601 -5.61 26.09 -7.26
N PHE A 602 -4.89 25.95 -8.36
CA PHE A 602 -4.48 27.09 -9.16
C PHE A 602 -4.51 26.76 -10.65
N GLY A 603 -4.65 27.80 -11.46
CA GLY A 603 -4.52 27.75 -12.92
C GLY A 603 -3.35 28.62 -13.35
N ALA A 604 -2.75 28.27 -14.49
CA ALA A 604 -1.80 29.13 -15.17
C ALA A 604 -2.54 30.00 -16.20
N PHE A 605 -2.20 31.27 -16.26
CA PHE A 605 -2.71 32.24 -17.24
C PHE A 605 -1.56 33.08 -17.78
N ALA A 606 -1.75 33.75 -18.92
CA ALA A 606 -0.70 34.57 -19.54
C ALA A 606 -0.12 35.65 -18.61
N GLN A 607 -0.95 36.17 -17.69
CA GLN A 607 -0.55 37.21 -16.73
C GLN A 607 0.13 36.66 -15.47
N GLY A 608 0.10 35.35 -15.25
CA GLY A 608 0.60 34.71 -14.03
C GLY A 608 -0.31 33.59 -13.53
N PRO A 609 0.11 32.89 -12.47
CA PRO A 609 -0.72 31.90 -11.80
C PRO A 609 -1.86 32.59 -11.02
N LYS A 610 -3.04 31.97 -11.00
CA LYS A 610 -4.19 32.44 -10.20
C LYS A 610 -4.79 31.28 -9.43
N TYR A 611 -5.23 31.54 -8.21
CA TYR A 611 -6.03 30.60 -7.42
C TYR A 611 -7.37 30.32 -8.11
N LEU A 612 -7.88 29.09 -7.97
CA LEU A 612 -9.16 28.64 -8.53
C LEU A 612 -10.17 28.33 -7.44
#